data_AF-A0A971ZGD9-F1
#
_entry.id   AF-A0A971ZGD9-F1
#
_cell.length_a   1.000
_cell.length_b   1.000
_cell.length_c   1.000
_cell.angle_alpha   90.00
_cell.angle_beta   90.00
_cell.angle_gamma   90.00
#
_symmetry.space_group_name_H-M   'P 1'
#
loop_
_entity.id
_entity.type
_entity.pdbx_description
1 polymer ?
#
loop_
_entity_poly.entity_id
_entity_poly.type
_entity_poly.pdbx_seq_one_letter_code
_entity_poly.pdbx_strand_id
1 'polypeptide(L)' 'MSESNHTLPIDDLETVYDILASAIDEVGEDKTELFLVKLVLLNAKALGNADILREHIEMARQDM' A
#
# COMPACT_ATOMS: atom_id res chain seq x y z
N MET A 1 11.13 24.87 -9.00
CA MET A 1 9.92 24.10 -9.32
C MET A 1 10.36 22.93 -10.20
N SER A 2 10.21 21.72 -9.67
CA SER A 2 9.96 20.47 -10.41
C SER A 2 9.83 19.40 -9.34
N GLU A 3 8.61 19.18 -8.85
CA GLU A 3 8.30 17.93 -8.17
C GLU A 3 8.38 16.84 -9.24
N SER A 4 9.51 16.13 -9.28
CA SER A 4 9.68 14.95 -10.11
C SER A 4 8.67 13.93 -9.59
N ASN A 5 7.51 13.84 -10.25
CA ASN A 5 6.51 12.81 -10.00
C ASN A 5 7.15 11.45 -10.32
N HIS A 6 7.81 10.85 -9.32
CA HIS A 6 8.42 9.54 -9.41
C HIS A 6 7.28 8.51 -9.32
N THR A 7 6.64 8.27 -10.45
CA THR A 7 5.79 7.10 -10.60
C THR A 7 6.68 5.86 -10.46
N LEU A 8 6.28 4.93 -9.61
CA LEU A 8 6.98 3.66 -9.46
C LEU A 8 6.94 2.91 -10.80
N PRO A 9 8.08 2.44 -11.35
CA PRO A 9 8.11 1.57 -12.51
C PRO A 9 7.21 0.34 -12.31
N ILE A 10 6.68 -0.22 -13.41
CA ILE A 10 5.81 -1.39 -13.33
C ILE A 10 6.51 -2.62 -12.73
N ASP A 11 7.78 -2.85 -13.08
CA ASP A 11 8.59 -3.95 -12.53
C ASP A 11 8.76 -3.84 -11.00
N ASP A 12 8.85 -2.61 -10.48
CA ASP A 12 8.93 -2.36 -9.06
C ASP A 12 7.57 -2.58 -8.38
N LEU A 13 6.45 -2.28 -9.05
CA LEU A 13 5.11 -2.60 -8.56
C LEU A 13 4.86 -4.10 -8.49
N GLU A 14 5.29 -4.86 -9.50
CA GLU A 14 5.23 -6.33 -9.51
C GLU A 14 6.03 -6.90 -8.33
N THR A 15 7.24 -6.38 -8.09
CA THR A 15 8.06 -6.78 -6.95
C THR A 15 7.36 -6.50 -5.61
N VAL A 16 6.74 -5.33 -5.46
CA VAL A 16 5.97 -5.00 -4.25
C VAL A 16 4.78 -5.93 -4.07
N TYR A 17 4.09 -6.27 -5.17
CA TYR A 17 2.96 -7.21 -5.15
C TYR A 17 3.40 -8.61 -4.71
N ASP A 18 4.48 -9.16 -5.27
CA ASP A 18 4.99 -10.49 -4.91
C ASP A 18 5.40 -10.57 -3.43
N ILE A 19 6.06 -9.52 -2.92
CA ILE A 19 6.44 -9.41 -1.51
C ILE A 19 5.17 -9.37 -0.63
N LEU A 20 4.17 -8.59 -1.03
CA LEU A 20 2.91 -8.47 -0.29
C LEU A 20 2.15 -9.79 -0.26
N ALA A 21 2.05 -10.49 -1.40
CA ALA A 21 1.38 -11.78 -1.49
C ALA A 21 2.04 -12.81 -0.57
N SER A 22 3.38 -12.91 -0.62
CA SER A 22 4.15 -13.81 0.26
C SER A 22 3.94 -13.47 1.75
N ALA A 23 3.92 -12.18 2.09
CA ALA A 23 3.69 -11.75 3.48
C ALA A 23 2.27 -12.08 3.97
N ILE A 24 1.25 -11.97 3.10
CA ILE A 24 -0.13 -12.35 3.43
C ILE A 24 -0.21 -13.86 3.71
N ASP A 25 0.42 -14.68 2.86
CA ASP A 25 0.47 -16.13 3.04
C ASP A 25 1.14 -16.53 4.36
N GLU A 26 2.24 -15.87 4.73
CA GLU A 26 2.95 -16.12 5.99
C GLU A 26 2.17 -15.70 7.24
N VAL A 27 1.42 -14.59 7.15
CA VAL A 27 0.61 -14.07 8.27
C VAL A 27 -0.58 -14.98 8.56
N GLY A 28 -1.18 -15.54 7.50
CA GLY A 28 -2.36 -16.40 7.56
C GLY A 28 -3.68 -15.63 7.68
N GLU A 29 -4.76 -16.25 7.20
CA GLU A 29 -6.10 -15.63 7.03
C GLU A 29 -6.61 -14.92 8.29
N ASP A 30 -6.43 -15.52 9.47
CA ASP A 30 -6.90 -14.98 10.76
C ASP A 30 -6.29 -13.61 11.12
N LYS A 31 -5.14 -13.26 10.52
CA LYS A 31 -4.39 -12.05 10.84
C LYS A 31 -4.24 -11.10 9.65
N THR A 32 -4.72 -11.49 8.46
CA THR A 32 -4.57 -10.71 7.23
C THR A 32 -5.16 -9.30 7.38
N GLU A 33 -6.37 -9.16 7.93
CA GLU A 33 -6.99 -7.84 8.13
C GLU A 33 -6.15 -6.93 9.03
N LEU A 34 -5.68 -7.45 10.17
CA LEU A 34 -4.84 -6.70 11.11
C LEU A 34 -3.50 -6.30 10.46
N PHE A 35 -2.90 -7.21 9.68
CA PHE A 35 -1.68 -6.94 8.94
C PHE A 35 -1.87 -5.83 7.90
N LEU A 36 -2.92 -5.89 7.09
CA LEU A 36 -3.21 -4.88 6.06
C LEU A 36 -3.47 -3.50 6.68
N VAL A 37 -4.25 -3.43 7.76
CA VAL A 37 -4.46 -2.18 8.52
C VAL A 37 -3.13 -1.62 9.02
N LYS A 38 -2.26 -2.46 9.60
CA LYS A 38 -0.94 -2.03 10.07
C LYS A 38 -0.05 -1.54 8.93
N LEU A 39 -0.03 -2.24 7.80
CA LEU A 39 0.74 -1.86 6.61
C LEU A 39 0.29 -0.48 6.10
N VAL A 40 -1.02 -0.25 5.99
CA VAL A 40 -1.62 1.03 5.61
C VAL A 40 -1.19 2.16 6.56
N LEU A 41 -1.25 1.94 7.88
CA LEU A 41 -0.83 2.93 8.87
C LEU A 41 0.68 3.25 8.80
N LEU A 42 1.52 2.24 8.56
CA LEU A 42 2.96 2.44 8.36
C LEU A 42 3.25 3.27 7.11
N ASN A 43 2.52 3.02 6.02
CA ASN A 43 2.62 3.82 4.80
C ASN A 43 2.13 5.27 5.02
N ALA A 44 1.02 5.49 5.73
CA ALA A 44 0.57 6.83 6.10
C ALA A 44 1.66 7.62 6.84
N LYS A 45 2.30 6.95 7.81
CA LYS A 45 3.38 7.53 8.61
C LYS A 45 4.61 7.85 7.75
N ALA A 46 4.95 6.98 6.80
CA ALA A 46 6.08 7.19 5.88
C ALA A 46 5.80 8.32 4.88
N LEU A 47 4.58 8.42 4.37
CA LEU A 47 4.13 9.51 3.48
C LEU A 47 4.05 10.86 4.21
N GLY A 48 3.79 10.85 5.52
CA GLY A 48 3.68 12.06 6.33
C GLY A 48 2.43 12.91 6.01
N ASN A 49 1.52 12.41 5.17
CA ASN A 49 0.29 13.08 4.76
C ASN A 49 -0.89 12.10 4.77
N ALA A 50 -1.84 12.34 5.67
CA ALA A 50 -3.02 11.50 5.84
C ALA A 50 -4.04 11.64 4.70
N ASP A 51 -4.07 12.79 4.00
CA ASP A 51 -5.03 13.04 2.93
C ASP A 51 -4.71 12.19 1.70
N ILE A 52 -3.43 12.02 1.36
CA ILE A 52 -3.00 11.12 0.27
C ILE A 52 -3.45 9.69 0.56
N LEU A 53 -3.29 9.22 1.80
CA LEU A 53 -3.74 7.88 2.15
C LEU A 53 -5.26 7.76 2.11
N ARG A 54 -6.00 8.79 2.55
CA ARG A 54 -7.46 8.83 2.46
C ARG A 54 -7.92 8.71 1.00
N GLU A 55 -7.29 9.42 0.09
CA GLU A 55 -7.57 9.32 -1.35
C GLU A 55 -7.30 7.91 -1.89
N HIS A 56 -6.16 7.30 -1.53
CA HIS A 56 -5.84 5.92 -1.93
C HIS A 56 -6.89 4.90 -1.44
N ILE A 57 -7.39 5.05 -0.21
CA ILE A 57 -8.44 4.18 0.33
C ILE A 57 -9.74 4.33 -0.46
N GLU A 58 -10.14 5.56 -0.78
CA GLU A 58 -11.36 5.81 -1.56
C GLU A 58 -11.23 5.28 -3.00
N MET A 59 -10.07 5.45 -3.64
CA MET A 59 -9.80 4.89 -4.96
C MET A 59 -9.86 3.36 -4.95
N ALA A 60 -9.19 2.71 -3.99
CA ALA A 60 -9.24 1.27 -3.85
C ALA A 60 -10.68 0.77 -3.65
N ARG A 61 -11.51 1.48 -2.87
CA ARG A 61 -12.93 1.11 -2.66
C ARG A 61 -13.78 1.24 -3.93
N GLN A 62 -13.46 2.15 -4.84
CA GLN A 62 -14.21 2.35 -6.08
C GLN A 62 -13.85 1.33 -7.18
N ASP A 63 -12.68 0.70 -7.08
CA ASP A 63 -12.15 -0.28 -8.05
C ASP A 63 -12.41 -1.74 -7.65
N MET A 64 -13.14 -1.98 -6.56
CA MET A 64 -13.61 -3.31 -6.11
C MET A 64 -14.98 -3.65 -6.70
#